data_AF-A0A851A2F8-F1
#
_entry.id   AF-A0A851A2F8-F1
#
_cell.length_a   1.000
_cell.length_b   1.000
_cell.length_c   1.000
_cell.angle_alpha   90.00
_cell.angle_beta   90.00
_cell.angle_gamma   90.00
#
_symmetry.space_group_name_H-M   'P 1'
#
loop_
_entity.id
_entity.type
_entity.pdbx_description
1 polymer ?
#
loop_
_entity_poly.entity_id
_entity_poly.type
_entity_poly.pdbx_seq_one_letter_code
_entity_poly.pdbx_strand_id
1 'polypeptide(L)'
;EYFSPWRGEQQMYKLDIGWPKTPEHFTGQTFCVAVDSLHGLVYVGQRGDNVPKVLVFSEEGYFLHSWNDTVEMPHGIFVWNTATGSSVWITDVGTGKYGHTVKQYSPLGKLTQVLGTPGNAGSSLIPLQFDQPAEIFVEETGDIYVVDGDGGMNNRLLKLSDDYKEIWLTGTNGSGIGQFKIPHSVTVDAFGRV
;
A
#
# COMPACT_ATOMS: atom_id res chain seq x y z
N GLU A 1 -6.85 -47.35 -11.74
CA GLU A 1 -5.83 -46.69 -10.90
C GLU A 1 -5.70 -45.25 -11.38
N TYR A 2 -6.19 -44.28 -10.60
CA TYR A 2 -6.09 -42.87 -10.94
C TYR A 2 -4.77 -42.32 -10.41
N PHE A 3 -3.88 -41.93 -11.31
CA PHE A 3 -2.69 -41.16 -10.98
C PHE A 3 -3.11 -39.77 -10.50
N SER A 4 -2.89 -39.49 -9.22
CA SER A 4 -2.96 -38.13 -8.68
C SER A 4 -1.63 -37.44 -8.98
N PRO A 5 -1.61 -36.34 -9.77
CA PRO A 5 -0.37 -35.66 -10.15
C PRO A 5 0.23 -34.80 -9.03
N TRP A 6 -0.43 -34.71 -7.87
CA TRP A 6 0.01 -33.89 -6.74
C TRP A 6 1.01 -34.63 -5.85
N ARG A 7 2.21 -34.91 -6.38
CA ARG A 7 3.37 -35.25 -5.55
C ARG A 7 4.21 -34.00 -5.33
N GLY A 8 4.10 -33.46 -4.10
CA GLY A 8 5.11 -32.64 -3.44
C GLY A 8 5.41 -31.30 -4.09
N GLU A 9 4.56 -30.30 -3.82
CA GLU A 9 5.00 -28.92 -3.99
C GLU A 9 6.18 -28.67 -3.03
N GLN A 10 7.31 -28.29 -3.62
CA GLN A 10 8.49 -27.84 -2.90
C GLN A 10 8.08 -26.63 -2.06
N GLN A 11 8.39 -26.63 -0.77
CA GLN A 11 8.00 -25.53 0.12
C GLN A 11 8.73 -24.26 -0.35
N MET A 12 8.01 -23.36 -1.04
CA MET A 12 8.56 -22.13 -1.63
C MET A 12 8.86 -21.05 -0.58
N TYR A 13 8.42 -21.26 0.66
CA TYR A 13 8.61 -20.35 1.79
C TYR A 13 8.92 -21.14 3.06
N LYS A 14 9.67 -20.51 3.97
CA LYS A 14 9.97 -21.04 5.29
C LYS A 14 9.76 -19.94 6.32
N LEU A 15 9.05 -20.26 7.41
CA LEU A 15 8.91 -19.34 8.53
C LEU A 15 10.29 -19.06 9.15
N ASP A 16 10.67 -17.78 9.20
CA ASP A 16 11.80 -17.32 10.02
C ASP A 16 11.28 -16.83 11.37
N ILE A 17 11.36 -17.69 12.38
CA ILE A 17 10.98 -17.35 13.76
C ILE A 17 11.93 -16.32 14.40
N GLY A 18 13.10 -16.08 13.80
CA GLY A 18 14.09 -15.12 14.26
C GLY A 18 13.92 -13.74 13.64
N TRP A 19 12.88 -13.53 12.85
CA TRP A 19 12.53 -12.24 12.26
C TRP A 19 11.22 -11.73 12.89
N PRO A 20 11.15 -10.48 13.37
CA PRO A 20 12.24 -9.51 13.50
C PRO A 20 13.22 -9.88 14.64
N LYS A 21 14.45 -9.34 14.62
CA LYS A 21 15.42 -9.55 15.71
C LYS A 21 15.04 -8.82 17.01
N THR A 22 14.31 -7.71 16.89
CA THR A 22 13.84 -6.86 17.99
C THR A 22 12.32 -6.65 17.89
N PRO A 23 11.50 -7.66 18.25
CA PRO A 23 10.04 -7.60 18.15
C PRO A 23 9.39 -6.53 19.04
N GLU A 24 10.10 -6.01 20.05
CA GLU A 24 9.64 -4.95 20.95
C GLU A 24 9.32 -3.62 20.24
N HIS A 25 9.80 -3.40 19.00
CA HIS A 25 9.43 -2.22 18.21
C HIS A 25 8.00 -2.26 17.68
N PHE A 26 7.36 -3.43 17.67
CA PHE A 26 5.96 -3.59 17.29
C PHE A 26 5.08 -3.22 18.48
N THR A 27 4.78 -1.94 18.60
CA THR A 27 3.97 -1.37 19.68
C THR A 27 2.51 -1.15 19.29
N GLY A 28 2.18 -1.33 18.01
CA GLY A 28 0.83 -1.24 17.46
C GLY A 28 0.40 -2.48 16.69
N GLN A 29 -0.79 -2.41 16.09
CA GLN A 29 -1.30 -3.47 15.22
C GLN A 29 -0.62 -3.37 13.86
N THR A 30 0.08 -4.43 13.45
CA THR A 30 0.67 -4.55 12.11
C THR A 30 -0.43 -4.69 11.07
N PHE A 31 -0.39 -3.88 10.01
CA PHE A 31 -1.46 -3.86 9.02
C PHE A 31 -0.98 -4.10 7.59
N CYS A 32 0.20 -3.57 7.22
CA CYS A 32 0.74 -3.72 5.87
C CYS A 32 2.26 -3.84 5.88
N VAL A 33 2.81 -4.44 4.82
CA VAL A 33 4.25 -4.67 4.65
C VAL A 33 4.65 -4.49 3.20
N ALA A 34 5.81 -3.90 2.94
CA ALA A 34 6.43 -3.85 1.63
C ALA A 34 7.93 -4.14 1.74
N VAL A 35 8.48 -4.75 0.70
CA VAL A 35 9.90 -5.13 0.64
C VAL A 35 10.56 -4.39 -0.52
N ASP A 36 11.64 -3.67 -0.21
CA ASP A 36 12.58 -3.16 -1.19
C ASP A 36 13.75 -4.15 -1.31
N SER A 37 13.60 -5.13 -2.20
CA SER A 37 14.60 -6.20 -2.36
C SER A 37 15.91 -5.74 -3.00
N LEU A 38 15.92 -4.61 -3.71
CA LEU A 38 17.15 -4.06 -4.30
C LEU A 38 18.06 -3.47 -3.21
N HIS A 39 17.45 -2.88 -2.18
CA HIS A 39 18.16 -2.24 -1.07
C HIS A 39 18.16 -3.07 0.22
N GLY A 40 17.47 -4.22 0.24
CA GLY A 40 17.39 -5.12 1.39
C GLY A 40 16.61 -4.53 2.56
N LEU A 41 15.52 -3.80 2.29
CA LEU A 41 14.70 -3.12 3.31
C LEU A 41 13.30 -3.72 3.38
N VAL A 42 12.76 -3.81 4.60
CA VAL A 42 11.38 -4.21 4.88
C VAL A 42 10.68 -3.08 5.63
N TYR A 43 9.63 -2.54 5.03
CA TYR A 43 8.78 -1.50 5.61
C TYR A 43 7.52 -2.13 6.17
N VAL A 44 7.17 -1.77 7.41
CA VAL A 44 6.00 -2.32 8.09
C VAL A 44 5.13 -1.18 8.60
N GLY A 45 3.90 -1.11 8.13
CA GLY A 45 2.88 -0.19 8.61
C GLY A 45 2.15 -0.72 9.84
N GLN A 46 2.04 0.09 10.88
CA GLN A 46 1.28 -0.22 12.10
C GLN A 46 0.30 0.88 12.49
N ARG A 47 -0.78 0.46 13.15
CA ARG A 47 -1.88 1.30 13.66
C ARG A 47 -1.84 1.40 15.19
N GLY A 48 -2.33 2.52 15.72
CA GLY A 48 -2.37 2.84 17.15
C GLY A 48 -2.11 4.32 17.42
N ASP A 49 -2.63 4.88 18.51
CA ASP A 49 -2.62 6.33 18.73
C ASP A 49 -1.22 6.91 19.03
N ASN A 50 -0.34 6.13 19.65
CA ASN A 50 0.98 6.58 20.11
C ASN A 50 2.10 5.60 19.72
N VAL A 51 2.05 5.12 18.47
CA VAL A 51 3.04 4.18 17.91
C VAL A 51 3.71 4.81 16.70
N PRO A 52 4.99 4.51 16.41
CA PRO A 52 5.58 4.83 15.11
C PRO A 52 4.74 4.17 14.02
N LYS A 53 4.37 4.86 12.94
CA LYS A 53 3.41 4.29 11.97
C LYS A 53 4.08 3.42 10.93
N VAL A 54 5.36 3.68 10.66
CA VAL A 54 6.18 2.85 9.79
C VAL A 54 7.44 2.46 10.53
N LEU A 55 7.70 1.15 10.57
CA LEU A 55 8.97 0.57 11.02
C LEU A 55 9.75 0.11 9.81
N VAL A 56 11.08 0.25 9.86
CA VAL A 56 11.97 -0.21 8.80
C VAL A 56 12.99 -1.18 9.38
N PHE A 57 13.12 -2.33 8.74
CA PHE A 57 14.07 -3.38 9.07
C PHE A 57 14.95 -3.70 7.86
N SER A 58 16.09 -4.33 8.09
CA SER A 58 16.76 -5.09 7.03
C SER A 58 15.99 -6.40 6.74
N GLU A 59 16.27 -7.05 5.62
CA GLU A 59 15.72 -8.39 5.31
C GLU A 59 16.07 -9.44 6.37
N GLU A 60 17.22 -9.30 7.05
CA GLU A 60 17.62 -10.17 8.17
C GLU A 60 16.92 -9.82 9.49
N GLY A 61 16.13 -8.74 9.53
CA GLY A 61 15.28 -8.38 10.66
C GLY A 61 15.92 -7.45 11.69
N TYR A 62 17.02 -6.78 11.34
CA TYR A 62 17.58 -5.73 12.18
C TYR A 62 16.76 -4.45 12.05
N PHE A 63 16.31 -3.88 13.17
CA PHE A 63 15.65 -2.58 13.16
C PHE A 63 16.60 -1.48 12.71
N LEU A 64 16.15 -0.65 11.77
CA LEU A 64 16.94 0.45 11.21
C LEU A 64 16.44 1.80 11.72
N HIS A 65 15.15 2.10 11.51
CA HIS A 65 14.51 3.35 11.93
C HIS A 65 12.99 3.26 11.82
N SER A 66 12.29 4.32 12.23
CA SER A 66 10.83 4.45 12.14
C SER A 66 10.40 5.90 11.95
N TRP A 67 9.16 6.11 11.48
CA TRP A 67 8.56 7.44 11.37
C TRP A 67 7.04 7.41 11.57
N ASN A 68 6.43 8.58 11.79
CA ASN A 68 5.01 8.74 12.14
C ASN A 68 4.32 9.93 11.43
N ASP A 69 5.06 10.99 11.13
CA ASP A 69 4.60 12.38 11.04
C ASP A 69 3.28 12.67 10.32
N THR A 70 3.05 12.05 9.16
CA THR A 70 1.89 12.36 8.30
C THR A 70 1.02 11.16 8.01
N VAL A 71 1.22 10.04 8.71
CA VAL A 71 0.41 8.83 8.57
C VAL A 71 -0.49 8.70 9.79
N GLU A 72 -1.80 8.66 9.60
CA GLU A 72 -2.76 8.47 10.70
C GLU A 72 -3.11 7.00 10.88
N MET A 73 -3.58 6.35 9.81
CA MET A 73 -4.03 4.97 9.81
C MET A 73 -3.61 4.28 8.50
N PRO A 74 -2.39 3.72 8.41
CA PRO A 74 -1.92 3.10 7.19
C PRO A 74 -2.78 1.89 6.82
N HIS A 75 -3.11 1.72 5.55
CA HIS A 75 -3.84 0.56 5.04
C HIS A 75 -3.00 -0.26 4.07
N GLY A 76 -2.58 0.34 2.96
CA GLY A 76 -1.70 -0.24 1.96
C GLY A 76 -0.31 0.38 2.03
N ILE A 77 0.71 -0.39 1.66
CA ILE A 77 2.08 0.10 1.52
C ILE A 77 2.73 -0.56 0.31
N PHE A 78 3.35 0.25 -0.54
CA PHE A 78 3.99 -0.20 -1.78
C PHE A 78 5.36 0.44 -1.91
N VAL A 79 6.36 -0.34 -2.30
CA VAL A 79 7.67 0.18 -2.68
C VAL A 79 7.74 0.24 -4.20
N TRP A 80 7.86 1.44 -4.74
CA TRP A 80 8.24 1.61 -6.14
C TRP A 80 9.74 1.78 -6.21
N ASN A 81 10.42 0.79 -6.79
CA ASN A 81 11.86 0.82 -6.92
C ASN A 81 12.29 0.51 -8.37
N THR A 82 13.18 1.34 -8.87
CA THR A 82 13.78 1.27 -10.19
C THR A 82 15.30 1.32 -10.05
N ALA A 83 16.03 1.03 -11.13
CA ALA A 83 17.49 1.19 -11.13
C ALA A 83 17.98 2.61 -10.77
N THR A 84 17.11 3.62 -10.83
CA THR A 84 17.45 5.04 -10.65
C THR A 84 16.80 5.70 -9.43
N GLY A 85 15.97 4.99 -8.67
CA GLY A 85 15.33 5.55 -7.47
C GLY A 85 14.30 4.63 -6.83
N SER A 86 14.10 4.82 -5.52
CA SER A 86 13.11 4.11 -4.70
C SER A 86 12.22 5.11 -3.97
N SER A 87 10.93 4.78 -3.84
CA SER A 87 9.96 5.53 -3.05
C SER A 87 8.97 4.59 -2.37
N VAL A 88 8.46 5.02 -1.23
CA VAL A 88 7.48 4.28 -0.43
C VAL A 88 6.15 4.99 -0.53
N TRP A 89 5.12 4.28 -0.95
CA TRP A 89 3.76 4.78 -1.09
C TRP A 89 2.89 4.17 0.00
N ILE A 90 2.08 4.99 0.65
CA ILE A 90 1.19 4.55 1.73
C ILE A 90 -0.20 5.09 1.45
N THR A 91 -1.21 4.21 1.49
CA THR A 91 -2.60 4.65 1.57
C THR A 91 -2.98 4.84 3.05
N ASP A 92 -3.61 5.98 3.33
CA ASP A 92 -3.98 6.39 4.68
C ASP A 92 -5.49 6.58 4.77
N VAL A 93 -6.13 5.64 5.46
CA VAL A 93 -7.58 5.59 5.68
C VAL A 93 -8.01 6.34 6.94
N GLY A 94 -7.09 7.09 7.59
CA GLY A 94 -7.42 7.91 8.74
C GLY A 94 -8.55 8.89 8.43
N THR A 95 -9.25 9.35 9.46
CA THR A 95 -10.36 10.32 9.34
C THR A 95 -9.99 11.69 9.92
N GLY A 96 -8.73 11.87 10.33
CA GLY A 96 -8.20 13.15 10.82
C GLY A 96 -7.62 14.00 9.69
N LYS A 97 -6.83 15.01 10.07
CA LYS A 97 -6.32 16.06 9.16
C LYS A 97 -5.41 15.56 8.03
N TYR A 98 -4.80 14.39 8.16
CA TYR A 98 -3.95 13.78 7.15
C TYR A 98 -4.60 12.60 6.44
N GLY A 99 -5.75 12.16 6.91
CA GLY A 99 -6.49 11.01 6.41
C GLY A 99 -7.03 11.16 4.99
N HIS A 100 -7.62 10.08 4.48
CA HIS A 100 -8.18 9.96 3.13
C HIS A 100 -7.21 10.37 2.01
N THR A 101 -5.97 9.89 2.11
CA THR A 101 -4.90 10.26 1.16
C THR A 101 -4.06 9.06 0.75
N VAL A 102 -3.34 9.23 -0.35
CA VAL A 102 -2.20 8.40 -0.71
C VAL A 102 -0.96 9.28 -0.64
N LYS A 103 0.11 8.80 0.01
CA LYS A 103 1.30 9.61 0.29
C LYS A 103 2.56 8.92 -0.20
N GLN A 104 3.42 9.67 -0.87
CA GLN A 104 4.74 9.22 -1.32
C GLN A 104 5.82 9.72 -0.37
N TYR A 105 6.70 8.82 0.03
CA TYR A 105 7.82 9.07 0.90
C TYR A 105 9.13 8.67 0.22
N SER A 106 10.21 9.35 0.59
CA SER A 106 11.55 8.80 0.38
C SER A 106 11.75 7.54 1.22
N PRO A 107 12.76 6.69 0.91
CA PRO A 107 13.11 5.53 1.72
C PRO A 107 13.44 5.84 3.19
N LEU A 108 13.76 7.10 3.50
CA LEU A 108 14.06 7.61 4.85
C LEU A 108 12.83 8.24 5.55
N GLY A 109 11.64 8.13 4.96
CA GLY A 109 10.40 8.63 5.55
C GLY A 109 10.11 10.12 5.31
N LYS A 110 10.85 10.80 4.42
CA LYS A 110 10.54 12.20 4.07
C LYS A 110 9.34 12.23 3.12
N LEU A 111 8.26 12.91 3.50
CA LEU A 111 7.11 13.12 2.63
C LEU A 111 7.50 13.94 1.38
N THR A 112 7.11 13.46 0.21
CA THR A 112 7.43 14.06 -1.10
C THR A 112 6.19 14.44 -1.89
N GLN A 113 5.11 13.66 -1.77
CA GLN A 113 3.86 13.92 -2.46
C GLN A 113 2.65 13.47 -1.63
N VAL A 114 1.53 14.19 -1.79
CA VAL A 114 0.23 13.81 -1.24
C VAL A 114 -0.80 13.84 -2.37
N LEU A 115 -1.52 12.72 -2.55
CA LEU A 115 -2.66 12.59 -3.43
C LEU A 115 -3.94 12.52 -2.59
N GLY A 116 -5.00 13.14 -3.08
CA GLY A 116 -6.24 13.33 -2.32
C GLY A 116 -6.30 14.71 -1.65
N THR A 117 -7.40 14.98 -0.97
CA THR A 117 -7.60 16.21 -0.20
C THR A 117 -7.52 15.85 1.29
N PRO A 118 -6.40 16.12 2.00
CA PRO A 118 -6.20 15.67 3.36
C PRO A 118 -7.37 15.98 4.29
N GLY A 119 -7.84 14.96 5.01
CA GLY A 119 -8.96 15.04 5.96
C GLY A 119 -10.33 15.32 5.36
N ASN A 120 -10.45 15.31 4.03
CA ASN A 120 -11.72 15.52 3.34
C ASN A 120 -12.03 14.30 2.47
N ALA A 121 -12.80 13.38 3.04
CA ALA A 121 -13.36 12.25 2.29
C ALA A 121 -14.24 12.74 1.12
N GLY A 122 -14.15 12.09 -0.03
CA GLY A 122 -15.00 12.40 -1.17
C GLY A 122 -14.67 11.60 -2.41
N SER A 123 -15.39 11.90 -3.50
CA SER A 123 -15.27 11.18 -4.77
C SER A 123 -14.78 12.07 -5.92
N SER A 124 -14.50 13.35 -5.67
CA SER A 124 -14.06 14.29 -6.72
C SER A 124 -12.74 13.85 -7.34
N LEU A 125 -12.59 14.09 -8.66
CA LEU A 125 -11.32 13.94 -9.36
C LEU A 125 -10.55 15.26 -9.43
N ILE A 126 -11.23 16.40 -9.24
CA ILE A 126 -10.63 17.75 -9.28
C ILE A 126 -11.33 18.66 -8.23
N PRO A 127 -10.66 19.01 -7.13
CA PRO A 127 -9.42 18.40 -6.65
C PRO A 127 -9.63 16.91 -6.40
N LEU A 128 -8.56 16.12 -6.52
CA LEU A 128 -8.61 14.69 -6.25
C LEU A 128 -9.00 14.46 -4.79
N GLN A 129 -10.01 13.61 -4.57
CA GLN A 129 -10.48 13.17 -3.27
C GLN A 129 -10.57 11.65 -3.26
N PHE A 130 -10.27 11.07 -2.10
CA PHE A 130 -10.46 9.66 -1.81
C PHE A 130 -11.43 9.51 -0.65
N ASP A 131 -11.97 8.32 -0.48
CA ASP A 131 -12.70 7.94 0.73
C ASP A 131 -12.27 6.52 1.12
N GLN A 132 -11.26 6.50 2.00
CA GLN A 132 -10.63 5.28 2.51
C GLN A 132 -9.92 4.52 1.37
N PRO A 133 -8.81 5.09 0.83
CA PRO A 133 -8.01 4.40 -0.16
C PRO A 133 -7.37 3.15 0.46
N ALA A 134 -7.66 1.99 -0.09
CA ALA A 134 -7.25 0.71 0.47
C ALA A 134 -5.82 0.35 0.04
N GLU A 135 -5.50 0.46 -1.24
CA GLU A 135 -4.22 -0.02 -1.77
C GLU A 135 -3.76 0.80 -2.97
N ILE A 136 -2.45 0.75 -3.22
CA ILE A 136 -1.79 1.37 -4.35
C ILE A 136 -0.85 0.39 -5.05
N PHE A 137 -0.76 0.51 -6.37
CA PHE A 137 0.31 -0.09 -7.17
C PHE A 137 0.90 0.98 -8.10
N VAL A 138 2.21 0.97 -8.32
CA VAL A 138 2.89 1.90 -9.24
C VAL A 138 3.62 1.08 -10.32
N GLU A 139 3.29 1.34 -11.58
CA GLU A 139 3.95 0.73 -12.74
C GLU A 139 5.40 1.24 -12.91
N GLU A 140 6.21 0.53 -13.68
CA GLU A 140 7.56 0.99 -14.05
C GLU A 140 7.54 2.34 -14.79
N THR A 141 6.46 2.63 -15.51
CA THR A 141 6.22 3.91 -16.20
C THR A 141 5.97 5.07 -15.24
N GLY A 142 5.64 4.79 -13.97
CA GLY A 142 5.20 5.78 -13.00
C GLY A 142 3.68 5.95 -12.94
N ASP A 143 2.91 5.29 -13.82
CA ASP A 143 1.45 5.26 -13.72
C ASP A 143 1.01 4.56 -12.42
N ILE A 144 -0.07 5.03 -11.83
CA ILE A 144 -0.50 4.66 -10.48
C ILE A 144 -1.90 4.05 -10.54
N TYR A 145 -2.08 2.92 -9.86
CA TYR A 145 -3.40 2.37 -9.57
C TYR A 145 -3.74 2.61 -8.12
N VAL A 146 -4.94 3.13 -7.86
CA VAL A 146 -5.45 3.30 -6.49
C VAL A 146 -6.79 2.60 -6.36
N VAL A 147 -6.87 1.71 -5.38
CA VAL A 147 -8.14 1.15 -4.93
C VAL A 147 -8.70 2.07 -3.86
N ASP A 148 -9.87 2.62 -4.13
CA ASP A 148 -10.54 3.60 -3.26
C ASP A 148 -11.90 3.05 -2.84
N GLY A 149 -11.98 2.61 -1.58
CA GLY A 149 -13.20 2.01 -1.04
C GLY A 149 -13.05 0.99 0.09
N ASP A 150 -12.16 1.19 1.05
CA ASP A 150 -12.11 0.38 2.29
C ASP A 150 -13.29 0.73 3.23
N GLY A 151 -14.53 0.56 2.77
CA GLY A 151 -15.74 0.73 3.59
C GLY A 151 -16.33 2.14 3.59
N GLY A 152 -15.77 3.05 2.81
CA GLY A 152 -16.32 4.38 2.52
C GLY A 152 -17.43 4.39 1.46
N MET A 153 -17.72 5.58 0.93
CA MET A 153 -18.69 5.82 -0.14
C MET A 153 -18.20 5.31 -1.50
N ASN A 154 -16.88 5.30 -1.70
CA ASN A 154 -16.25 4.89 -2.94
C ASN A 154 -16.09 3.37 -2.97
N ASN A 155 -16.24 2.76 -4.15
CA ASN A 155 -15.85 1.38 -4.45
C ASN A 155 -15.35 1.34 -5.89
N ARG A 156 -14.14 1.87 -6.09
CA ARG A 156 -13.59 2.15 -7.41
C ARG A 156 -12.09 1.85 -7.50
N LEU A 157 -11.65 1.64 -8.73
CA LEU A 157 -10.25 1.54 -9.12
C LEU A 157 -9.96 2.73 -10.04
N LEU A 158 -8.93 3.50 -9.70
CA LEU A 158 -8.45 4.62 -10.49
C LEU A 158 -7.10 4.26 -11.09
N LYS A 159 -6.87 4.61 -12.36
CA LYS A 159 -5.53 4.72 -12.93
C LYS A 159 -5.19 6.20 -13.12
N LEU A 160 -4.05 6.62 -12.56
CA LEU A 160 -3.48 7.94 -12.70
C LEU A 160 -2.18 7.88 -13.49
N SER A 161 -1.85 8.94 -14.20
CA SER A 161 -0.53 9.14 -14.82
C SER A 161 0.54 9.47 -13.78
N ASP A 162 1.79 9.44 -14.20
CA ASP A 162 2.96 9.88 -13.43
C ASP A 162 2.89 11.36 -12.97
N ASP A 163 2.13 12.20 -13.69
CA ASP A 163 1.80 13.58 -13.31
C ASP A 163 0.46 13.71 -12.54
N TYR A 164 -0.05 12.60 -12.01
CA TYR A 164 -1.20 12.48 -11.10
C TYR A 164 -2.55 12.88 -11.70
N LYS A 165 -2.69 12.86 -13.03
CA LYS A 165 -3.96 13.07 -13.72
C LYS A 165 -4.67 11.74 -13.90
N GLU A 166 -6.00 11.78 -13.84
CA GLU A 166 -6.79 10.58 -14.12
C GLU A 166 -6.63 10.16 -15.59
N ILE A 167 -6.31 8.89 -15.80
CA ILE A 167 -6.29 8.23 -17.12
C ILE A 167 -7.63 7.53 -17.35
N TRP A 168 -8.05 6.75 -16.37
CA TRP A 168 -9.37 6.12 -16.34
C TRP A 168 -9.80 5.79 -14.91
N LEU A 169 -11.09 5.60 -14.74
CA LEU A 169 -11.73 5.14 -13.51
C LEU A 169 -12.78 4.06 -13.84
N THR A 170 -12.84 3.03 -13.01
CA THR A 170 -13.90 2.00 -13.08
C THR A 170 -14.35 1.59 -11.68
N GLY A 171 -15.48 0.92 -11.57
CA GLY A 171 -16.04 0.48 -10.30
C GLY A 171 -17.20 1.33 -9.80
N THR A 172 -18.21 0.64 -9.30
CA THR A 172 -19.31 1.18 -8.51
C THR A 172 -19.72 0.14 -7.46
N ASN A 173 -20.47 0.54 -6.45
CA ASN A 173 -20.90 -0.36 -5.38
C ASN A 173 -21.79 -1.48 -5.95
N GLY A 174 -21.42 -2.74 -5.71
CA GLY A 174 -22.26 -3.88 -6.05
C GLY A 174 -21.49 -5.17 -6.31
N SER A 175 -22.17 -6.14 -6.91
CA SER A 175 -21.64 -7.48 -7.21
C SER A 175 -21.81 -7.86 -8.68
N GLY A 176 -22.23 -6.93 -9.54
CA GLY A 176 -22.30 -7.11 -10.98
C GLY A 176 -20.92 -7.00 -11.65
N ILE A 177 -20.89 -7.18 -12.97
CA ILE A 177 -19.66 -7.03 -13.77
C ILE A 177 -19.14 -5.59 -13.63
N GLY A 178 -17.86 -5.45 -13.26
CA GLY A 178 -17.22 -4.14 -13.06
C GLY A 178 -17.70 -3.39 -11.81
N GLN A 179 -18.47 -4.03 -10.92
CA GLN A 179 -18.82 -3.49 -9.63
C GLN A 179 -17.92 -4.08 -8.54
N PHE A 180 -17.65 -3.29 -7.52
CA PHE A 180 -16.86 -3.70 -6.37
C PHE A 180 -17.68 -3.59 -5.09
N LYS A 181 -17.33 -4.43 -4.12
CA LYS A 181 -17.79 -4.32 -2.75
C LYS A 181 -16.58 -4.38 -1.84
N ILE A 182 -16.24 -3.23 -1.29
CA ILE A 182 -15.09 -3.00 -0.43
C ILE A 182 -13.81 -3.51 -1.08
N PRO A 183 -13.43 -3.01 -2.27
CA PRO A 183 -12.20 -3.46 -2.92
C PRO A 183 -11.01 -3.11 -2.03
N HIS A 184 -10.10 -4.07 -1.85
CA HIS A 184 -9.07 -4.02 -0.80
C HIS A 184 -7.63 -4.00 -1.31
N SER A 185 -7.38 -4.44 -2.55
CA SER A 185 -6.03 -4.58 -3.09
C SER A 185 -6.03 -4.50 -4.62
N VAL A 186 -4.88 -4.14 -5.19
CA VAL A 186 -4.62 -4.12 -6.63
C VAL A 186 -3.20 -4.62 -6.89
N THR A 187 -3.03 -5.34 -7.99
CA THR A 187 -1.72 -5.72 -8.53
C THR A 187 -1.81 -5.68 -10.04
N VAL A 188 -0.66 -5.59 -10.71
CA VAL A 188 -0.58 -5.68 -12.17
C VAL A 188 0.39 -6.78 -12.52
N ASP A 189 -0.03 -7.67 -13.40
CA ASP A 189 0.84 -8.76 -13.85
C ASP A 189 1.80 -8.34 -14.97
N ALA A 190 2.71 -9.25 -15.33
CA ALA A 190 3.71 -8.99 -16.37
C ALA A 190 3.13 -8.75 -17.79
N PHE A 191 1.83 -8.97 -18.00
CA PHE A 191 1.13 -8.68 -19.24
C PHE A 191 0.32 -7.38 -19.18
N GLY A 192 0.42 -6.62 -18.08
CA GLY A 192 -0.32 -5.38 -17.88
C GLY A 192 -1.80 -5.60 -17.53
N ARG A 193 -2.16 -6.79 -17.03
CA ARG A 193 -3.52 -7.07 -16.55
C ARG A 193 -3.62 -6.68 -15.08
N VAL A 194 -4.72 -6.01 -14.76
CA VAL A 194 -5.06 -5.48 -13.44
C VAL A 194 -6.20 -6.31 -12.85
#